data_AF-A0A1B3ZIG2-F1
#
_entry.id   AF-A0A1B3ZIG2-F1
#
_cell.length_a   1.000
_cell.length_b   1.000
_cell.length_c   1.000
_cell.angle_alpha   90.00
_cell.angle_beta   90.00
_cell.angle_gamma   90.00
#
_symmetry.space_group_name_H-M   'P 1'
#
loop_
_entity.id
_entity.type
_entity.pdbx_description
1 polymer ?
#
loop_
_entity_poly.entity_id
_entity_poly.type
_entity_poly.pdbx_seq_one_letter_code
_entity_poly.pdbx_strand_id
1 'polypeptide(L)' 'MSRVVPALSGAAITPRTDTHIVVTEYGSAELKGKSMKERAQALIAIAHPDFRDTLEKSARELPGFA' A
#
# COMPACT_ATOMS: atom_id res chain seq x y z
N MET A 1 -10.12 -11.56 5.09
CA MET A 1 -8.90 -11.60 4.25
C MET A 1 -8.68 -10.21 3.68
N SER A 2 -7.48 -9.64 3.80
CA SER A 2 -7.17 -8.31 3.24
C SER A 2 -6.76 -8.42 1.77
N ARG A 3 -7.19 -7.46 0.94
CA ARG A 3 -6.71 -7.28 -0.45
C ARG A 3 -5.52 -6.32 -0.54
N VAL A 4 -5.30 -5.49 0.47
CA VAL A 4 -4.07 -4.72 0.62
C VAL A 4 -3.07 -5.59 1.38
N VAL A 5 -1.94 -5.89 0.75
CA VAL A 5 -0.91 -6.78 1.28
C VAL A 5 0.47 -6.10 1.25
N PRO A 6 1.40 -6.46 2.15
CA PRO A 6 2.74 -5.85 2.18
C PRO A 6 3.55 -6.09 0.90
N ALA A 7 3.40 -7.28 0.29
CA ALA A 7 4.08 -7.67 -0.93
C ALA A 7 3.20 -8.62 -1.75
N LEU A 8 3.27 -8.51 -3.09
CA LEU A 8 2.62 -9.45 -3.99
C LEU A 8 3.43 -10.75 -4.05
N SER A 9 2.75 -11.89 -4.11
CA SER A 9 3.37 -13.22 -4.23
C SER A 9 3.85 -13.57 -5.65
N GLY A 10 3.89 -12.59 -6.55
CA GLY A 10 4.23 -12.77 -7.96
C GLY A 10 4.41 -11.44 -8.68
N ALA A 11 4.59 -11.50 -10.00
CA ALA A 11 4.75 -10.31 -10.81
C ALA A 11 3.50 -9.43 -10.78
N ALA A 12 3.68 -8.12 -10.60
CA ALA A 12 2.60 -7.16 -10.70
C ALA A 12 2.16 -7.05 -12.17
N ILE A 13 0.85 -7.12 -12.43
CA ILE A 13 0.29 -6.86 -13.76
C ILE A 13 0.44 -5.36 -14.10
N THR A 14 0.15 -4.50 -13.13
CA THR A 14 0.35 -3.05 -13.24
C THR A 14 1.58 -2.65 -12.41
N PRO A 15 2.66 -2.17 -13.04
CA PRO A 15 3.85 -1.72 -12.33
C PRO A 15 3.54 -0.58 -11.35
N ARG A 16 4.31 -0.49 -10.26
CA ARG A 16 4.17 0.58 -9.26
C ARG A 16 4.34 1.98 -9.86
N THR A 17 5.17 2.11 -10.91
CA THR A 17 5.42 3.37 -11.63
C THR A 17 4.19 3.87 -12.41
N ASP A 18 3.33 2.94 -12.83
CA ASP A 18 2.20 3.24 -13.71
C ASP A 18 0.89 3.38 -12.91
N THR A 19 0.89 2.88 -11.67
CA THR A 19 -0.27 2.97 -10.78
C THR A 19 -0.48 4.42 -10.31
N HIS A 20 -1.63 4.98 -10.68
CA HIS A 20 -2.01 6.36 -10.35
C HIS A 20 -2.87 6.44 -9.09
N ILE A 21 -4.03 5.77 -9.09
CA ILE A 21 -4.99 5.81 -7.98
C ILE A 21 -5.43 4.39 -7.65
N VAL A 22 -5.54 4.07 -6.37
CA VAL A 22 -6.13 2.84 -5.85
C VAL A 22 -7.36 3.20 -5.01
N VAL A 23 -8.45 2.44 -5.14
CA VAL A 23 -9.72 2.69 -4.45
C VAL A 23 -10.17 1.44 -3.72
N THR A 24 -10.69 1.62 -2.52
CA THR A 24 -11.39 0.61 -1.71
C THR A 24 -12.70 1.20 -1.19
N GLU A 25 -13.48 0.41 -0.46
CA GLU A 25 -14.66 0.89 0.28
C GLU A 25 -14.33 1.90 1.38
N TYR A 26 -13.05 2.10 1.72
CA TYR A 26 -12.58 3.03 2.76
C TYR A 26 -11.98 4.32 2.19
N GLY A 27 -11.96 4.50 0.86
CA GLY A 27 -11.51 5.73 0.21
C GLY A 27 -10.60 5.49 -0.99
N SER A 28 -9.91 6.55 -1.41
CA SER A 28 -8.97 6.53 -2.53
C SER A 28 -7.57 6.99 -2.13
N ALA A 29 -6.55 6.39 -2.74
CA ALA A 29 -5.16 6.73 -2.55
C ALA A 29 -4.53 7.08 -3.89
N GLU A 30 -4.18 8.35 -4.08
CA GLU A 30 -3.33 8.80 -5.19
C GLU A 30 -1.87 8.44 -4.87
N LEU A 31 -1.17 7.81 -5.81
CA LEU A 31 0.17 7.27 -5.64
C LEU A 31 1.22 7.90 -6.57
N LYS A 32 0.79 8.71 -7.54
CA LYS A 32 1.68 9.40 -8.48
C LYS A 32 2.58 10.38 -7.72
N GLY A 33 3.88 10.35 -8.02
CA GLY A 33 4.87 11.23 -7.39
C GLY A 33 5.20 10.92 -5.93
N LYS A 34 4.53 9.95 -5.29
CA LYS A 34 4.79 9.57 -3.90
C LYS A 34 6.00 8.65 -3.79
N SER A 35 6.81 8.87 -2.75
CA SER A 35 7.86 7.97 -2.29
C SER A 35 7.29 6.62 -1.82
N MET A 36 8.14 5.61 -1.67
CA MET A 36 7.70 4.28 -1.20
C MET A 36 7.00 4.34 0.17
N LYS A 37 7.51 5.18 1.08
CA LYS A 37 6.92 5.42 2.40
C LYS A 37 5.53 6.05 2.31
N GLU A 38 5.40 7.12 1.53
CA GLU A 38 4.10 7.81 1.34
C GLU A 38 3.07 6.91 0.65
N ARG A 39 3.51 6.07 -0.30
CA ARG A 39 2.62 5.10 -0.97
C ARG A 39 2.09 4.07 0.00
N ALA A 40 2.95 3.49 0.83
CA ALA A 40 2.52 2.53 1.84
C ALA A 40 1.55 3.17 2.84
N GLN A 41 1.86 4.37 3.35
CA GLN A 41 0.95 5.11 4.24
C GLN A 41 -0.41 5.37 3.58
N ALA A 42 -0.43 5.80 2.31
CA ALA A 42 -1.65 6.05 1.58
C ALA A 42 -2.49 4.77 1.36
N LEU A 43 -1.83 3.64 1.04
CA LEU A 43 -2.51 2.36 0.86
C LEU A 43 -3.03 1.79 2.19
N ILE A 44 -2.30 1.96 3.29
CA ILE A 44 -2.73 1.56 4.64
C ILE A 44 -3.96 2.39 5.07
N ALA A 45 -3.97 3.69 4.77
CA ALA A 45 -5.09 4.57 5.11
C ALA A 45 -6.42 4.15 4.46
N ILE A 46 -6.37 3.53 3.27
CA ILE A 46 -7.55 2.99 2.58
C ILE A 46 -7.73 1.48 2.78
N ALA A 47 -6.92 0.82 3.62
CA ALA A 47 -7.13 -0.58 3.95
C ALA A 47 -8.25 -0.75 5.00
N HIS A 48 -8.80 -1.96 5.09
CA HIS A 48 -9.77 -2.33 6.11
C HIS A 48 -9.17 -2.09 7.52
N PRO A 49 -9.89 -1.42 8.45
CA PRO A 49 -9.37 -1.00 9.75
C PRO A 49 -8.61 -2.08 10.51
N ASP A 50 -9.17 -3.29 10.60
CA ASP A 50 -8.59 -4.44 11.31
C ASP A 50 -7.18 -4.86 10.84
N PHE A 51 -6.77 -4.48 9.63
CA PHE A 51 -5.46 -4.86 9.07
C PHE A 51 -4.43 -3.73 9.09
N ARG A 52 -4.82 -2.50 9.43
CA ARG A 52 -3.93 -1.32 9.32
C ARG A 52 -2.69 -1.46 10.21
N ASP A 53 -2.87 -1.86 11.47
CA ASP A 53 -1.76 -2.05 12.40
C ASP A 53 -0.75 -3.10 11.92
N THR A 54 -1.25 -4.21 11.37
CA THR A 54 -0.41 -5.29 10.82
C THR A 54 0.35 -4.80 9.59
N LEU A 55 -0.31 -4.06 8.69
CA LEU A 55 0.33 -3.49 7.51
C LEU A 55 1.38 -2.43 7.87
N GLU A 56 1.14 -1.60 8.90
CA GLU A 56 2.12 -0.64 9.39
C GLU A 56 3.38 -1.31 9.95
N LYS A 57 3.21 -2.39 10.72
CA LYS A 57 4.34 -3.17 11.24
C LYS A 57 5.17 -3.74 10.10
N SER A 58 4.53 -4.42 9.15
CA SER A 58 5.22 -4.97 7.97
C SER A 58 5.91 -3.89 7.14
N ALA A 59 5.30 -2.70 7.02
CA ALA A 59 5.90 -1.60 6.25
C ALA A 59 7.21 -1.11 6.87
N ARG A 60 7.30 -1.04 8.21
CA ARG A 60 8.53 -0.63 8.92
C ARG A 60 9.67 -1.65 8.77
N GLU A 61 9.35 -2.91 8.53
CA GLU A 61 10.32 -3.98 8.32
C GLU A 61 10.86 -4.01 6.87
N LEU A 62 10.21 -3.31 5.93
CA LEU A 62 10.62 -3.30 4.54
C LEU A 62 11.81 -2.33 4.28
N PRO A 63 12.76 -2.71 3.41
CA PRO A 63 13.85 -1.83 3.01
C PRO A 63 13.33 -0.52 2.37
N GLY A 64 13.84 0.63 2.83
CA GLY A 64 13.46 1.95 2.32
C GLY A 64 12.32 2.65 3.08
N PHE A 65 11.94 2.14 4.26
CA PHE A 65 11.02 2.82 5.18
C PHE A 65 11.70 3.67 6.27
N ALA A 66 12.99 3.38 6.54
CA ALA A 66 13.86 4.11 7.48
C ALA A 66 14.45 5.37 6.84
#